data_AF-A0A6A7YAT1-F1
#
_entry.id   AF-A0A6A7YAT1-F1
#
_cell.length_a   1.000
_cell.length_b   1.000
_cell.length_c   1.000
_cell.angle_alpha   90.00
_cell.angle_beta   90.00
_cell.angle_gamma   90.00
#
_symmetry.space_group_name_H-M   'P 1'
#
loop_
_entity.id
_entity.type
_entity.pdbx_description
1 polymer ?
#
loop_
_entity_poly.entity_id
_entity_poly.type
_entity_poly.pdbx_seq_one_letter_code
_entity_poly.pdbx_strand_id
1 'polypeptide(L)'
;MTTEQKTQGKRGLRTLATLQTRLVNAKPANRTQAVSRYARLENERMRIQRELDAWNARRLEAERMLAAVDAELDTIKAMLLGTPAAATKTTSAQRTNVSSRVAHRRPSAAPALIEY
;
A
#
# COMPACT_ATOMS: atom_id res chain seq x y z
N MET A 1 -31.94 -0.35 18.45
CA MET A 1 -31.28 -1.68 18.58
C MET A 1 -30.56 -1.94 17.27
N THR A 2 -29.45 -1.23 17.05
CA THR A 2 -28.04 -1.72 17.13
C THR A 2 -27.60 -2.43 15.86
N THR A 3 -26.75 -1.71 15.13
CA THR A 3 -26.05 -2.04 13.89
C THR A 3 -25.12 -3.24 14.05
N GLU A 4 -25.35 -4.32 13.29
CA GLU A 4 -24.40 -5.43 13.18
C GLU A 4 -23.23 -5.06 12.25
N GLN A 5 -22.31 -4.24 12.74
CA GLN A 5 -20.95 -4.21 12.20
C GLN A 5 -20.23 -5.48 12.66
N LYS A 6 -20.35 -6.56 11.88
CA LYS A 6 -19.57 -7.77 12.09
C LYS A 6 -18.12 -7.53 11.65
N THR A 7 -17.31 -7.16 12.63
CA THR A 7 -15.85 -7.17 12.69
C THR A 7 -15.20 -8.08 11.62
N GLN A 8 -14.67 -7.45 10.57
CA GLN A 8 -13.67 -8.07 9.68
C GLN A 8 -12.33 -8.16 10.44
N GLY A 9 -12.28 -9.05 11.43
CA GLY A 9 -11.06 -9.40 12.13
C GLY A 9 -10.06 -9.97 11.14
N LYS A 10 -8.83 -9.47 11.19
CA LYS A 10 -7.66 -9.85 10.39
C LYS A 10 -7.49 -11.38 10.39
N ARG A 11 -8.11 -12.04 9.42
CA ARG A 11 -8.02 -13.47 9.16
C ARG A 11 -6.64 -13.74 8.59
N GLY A 12 -5.73 -14.24 9.41
CA GLY A 12 -4.40 -14.67 8.98
C GLY A 12 -4.46 -15.75 7.88
N LEU A 13 -3.31 -16.04 7.27
CA LEU A 13 -3.11 -17.07 6.23
C LEU A 13 -3.70 -18.46 6.56
N ARG A 14 -4.00 -18.73 7.84
CA ARG A 14 -4.70 -19.93 8.33
C ARG A 14 -6.16 -20.06 7.89
N THR A 15 -6.76 -18.99 7.40
CA THR A 15 -8.15 -18.96 6.89
C THR A 15 -8.22 -19.02 5.36
N LEU A 16 -7.10 -19.27 4.69
CA LEU A 16 -7.11 -19.95 3.41
C LEU A 16 -7.65 -21.34 3.71
N ALA A 17 -8.97 -21.51 3.57
CA ALA A 17 -9.64 -22.78 3.71
C ALA A 17 -8.78 -23.83 3.03
N THR A 18 -8.28 -24.77 3.83
CA THR A 18 -7.34 -25.79 3.43
C THR A 18 -7.82 -26.42 2.11
N LEU A 19 -7.12 -26.09 1.02
CA LEU A 19 -7.19 -26.76 -0.31
C LEU A 19 -7.22 -28.29 -0.17
N GLN A 20 -6.70 -28.77 0.96
CA GLN A 20 -6.63 -30.12 1.47
C GLN A 20 -7.97 -30.88 1.55
N THR A 21 -9.15 -30.23 1.56
CA THR A 21 -10.44 -30.95 1.60
C THR A 21 -11.20 -31.04 0.28
N ARG A 22 -10.84 -30.29 -0.77
CA ARG A 22 -11.63 -30.27 -2.03
C ARG A 22 -10.94 -30.83 -3.28
N LEU A 23 -9.62 -31.01 -3.25
CA LEU A 23 -8.87 -31.72 -4.28
C LEU A 23 -8.67 -33.21 -3.95
N VAL A 24 -9.55 -33.79 -3.13
CA VAL A 24 -9.57 -35.25 -2.96
C VAL A 24 -9.80 -35.86 -4.34
N ASN A 25 -8.86 -36.72 -4.75
CA ASN A 25 -8.73 -37.33 -6.09
C ASN A 25 -9.89 -38.28 -6.48
N ALA A 26 -11.12 -37.99 -6.09
CA ALA A 26 -12.29 -38.75 -6.50
C ALA A 26 -12.60 -38.48 -7.98
N LYS A 27 -12.22 -39.41 -8.86
CA LYS A 27 -12.62 -39.37 -10.28
C LYS A 27 -14.15 -39.38 -10.34
N PRO A 28 -14.79 -38.45 -11.10
CA PRO A 28 -16.23 -38.47 -11.25
C PRO A 28 -16.66 -39.78 -11.92
N ALA A 29 -17.67 -40.45 -11.37
CA ALA A 29 -18.14 -41.73 -11.89
C ALA A 29 -19.05 -41.56 -13.12
N ASN A 30 -19.63 -40.37 -13.32
CA ASN A 30 -20.55 -40.08 -14.43
C ASN A 30 -20.44 -38.62 -14.92
N ARG A 31 -21.07 -38.35 -16.08
CA ARG A 31 -21.06 -37.02 -16.74
C ARG A 31 -21.61 -35.92 -15.85
N THR A 32 -22.71 -36.15 -15.14
CA THR A 32 -23.35 -35.14 -14.27
C THR A 32 -22.42 -34.73 -13.12
N GLN A 33 -21.75 -35.69 -12.48
CA GLN A 33 -20.74 -35.43 -11.46
C GLN A 33 -19.53 -34.67 -12.04
N ALA A 34 -19.10 -35.00 -13.26
CA ALA A 34 -18.01 -34.30 -13.93
C ALA A 34 -18.36 -32.82 -14.20
N VAL A 35 -19.55 -32.53 -14.70
CA VAL A 35 -20.03 -31.14 -14.94
C VAL A 35 -20.12 -30.35 -13.64
N SER A 36 -20.68 -30.96 -12.59
CA SER A 36 -20.77 -30.31 -11.27
C SER A 36 -19.39 -30.03 -10.67
N ARG A 37 -18.45 -30.97 -10.84
CA ARG A 37 -17.05 -30.77 -10.41
C ARG A 37 -16.36 -29.68 -11.20
N TYR A 38 -16.56 -29.64 -12.52
CA TYR A 38 -16.03 -28.61 -13.40
C TYR A 38 -16.50 -27.22 -12.98
N ALA A 39 -17.80 -27.02 -12.79
CA ALA A 39 -18.34 -25.71 -12.38
C ALA A 39 -17.77 -25.23 -11.03
N ARG A 40 -17.57 -26.16 -10.08
CA ARG A 40 -16.93 -25.83 -8.79
C ARG A 40 -15.48 -25.42 -8.97
N LEU A 41 -14.72 -26.15 -9.79
CA LEU A 41 -13.31 -25.83 -10.05
C LEU A 41 -13.15 -24.51 -10.80
N GLU A 42 -14.04 -24.19 -11.74
CA GLU A 42 -13.99 -22.92 -12.47
C GLU A 42 -14.27 -21.73 -11.54
N ASN A 43 -15.25 -21.87 -10.65
CA ASN A 43 -15.51 -20.85 -9.61
C ASN A 43 -14.32 -20.66 -8.68
N GLU A 44 -13.66 -21.76 -8.28
CA GLU A 44 -12.45 -21.70 -7.48
C GLU A 44 -11.29 -21.05 -8.21
N ARG A 45 -11.08 -21.39 -9.48
CA ARG A 45 -10.09 -20.74 -10.35
C ARG A 45 -10.32 -19.23 -10.40
N MET A 46 -11.55 -18.78 -10.64
CA MET A 46 -11.88 -17.37 -10.66
C MET A 46 -11.64 -16.67 -9.31
N ARG A 47 -11.98 -17.33 -8.18
CA ARG A 47 -11.71 -16.76 -6.85
C ARG A 47 -10.21 -16.59 -6.62
N ILE A 48 -9.43 -17.65 -6.86
CA ILE A 48 -7.97 -17.66 -6.69
C ILE A 48 -7.32 -16.61 -7.58
N GLN A 49 -7.77 -16.47 -8.84
CA GLN A 49 -7.24 -15.45 -9.75
C GLN A 49 -7.44 -14.04 -9.20
N ARG A 50 -8.64 -13.72 -8.70
CA ARG A 50 -8.91 -12.39 -8.10
C ARG A 50 -8.07 -12.13 -6.85
N GLU A 51 -7.88 -13.16 -6.02
CA GLU A 51 -7.01 -13.06 -4.83
C GLU A 51 -5.56 -12.78 -5.23
N LEU A 52 -5.06 -13.47 -6.26
CA LEU A 52 -3.72 -13.29 -6.81
C LEU A 52 -3.53 -11.87 -7.37
N ASP A 53 -4.51 -11.36 -8.12
CA ASP A 53 -4.46 -10.01 -8.68
C ASP A 53 -4.43 -8.96 -7.56
N ALA A 54 -5.25 -9.13 -6.51
CA ALA A 54 -5.25 -8.25 -5.35
C ALA A 54 -3.92 -8.29 -4.57
N TRP A 55 -3.31 -9.46 -4.45
CA TRP A 55 -2.01 -9.60 -3.80
C TRP A 55 -0.89 -8.96 -4.60
N ASN A 56 -0.90 -9.11 -5.92
CA ASN A 56 0.07 -8.45 -6.80
C ASN A 56 -0.04 -6.93 -6.71
N ALA A 57 -1.25 -6.37 -6.66
CA ALA A 57 -1.45 -4.94 -6.46
C ALA A 57 -0.83 -4.46 -5.14
N ARG A 58 -1.06 -5.18 -4.04
CA ARG A 58 -0.46 -4.89 -2.72
C ARG A 58 1.05 -5.05 -2.71
N ARG A 59 1.59 -6.02 -3.45
CA ARG A 59 3.03 -6.22 -3.59
C ARG A 59 3.68 -5.01 -4.26
N LEU A 60 3.11 -4.51 -5.35
CA LEU A 60 3.60 -3.32 -6.05
C LEU A 60 3.53 -2.06 -5.16
N GLU A 61 2.49 -1.91 -4.36
CA GLU A 61 2.39 -0.81 -3.39
C GLU A 61 3.48 -0.90 -2.31
N ALA A 62 3.69 -2.09 -1.74
CA ALA A 62 4.75 -2.32 -0.77
C ALA A 62 6.15 -2.09 -1.36
N GLU A 63 6.40 -2.50 -2.59
CA GLU A 63 7.66 -2.24 -3.32
C GLU A 63 7.91 -0.73 -3.48
N ARG A 64 6.87 0.06 -3.79
CA ARG A 64 6.98 1.53 -3.87
C ARG A 64 7.28 2.17 -2.53
N MET A 65 6.61 1.72 -1.47
CA MET A 65 6.86 2.23 -0.12
C MET A 65 8.28 1.90 0.35
N LEU A 66 8.76 0.68 0.06
CA LEU A 66 10.12 0.28 0.37
C LEU A 66 11.14 1.16 -0.35
N ALA A 67 10.96 1.41 -1.65
CA ALA A 67 11.83 2.30 -2.41
C ALA A 67 11.86 3.74 -1.86
N ALA A 68 10.72 4.25 -1.38
CA ALA A 68 10.66 5.57 -0.74
C ALA A 68 11.44 5.60 0.59
N VAL A 69 11.30 4.57 1.42
CA VAL A 69 12.04 4.44 2.67
C VAL A 69 13.54 4.31 2.42
N ASP A 70 13.95 3.51 1.42
CA ASP A 70 15.36 3.36 1.06
C ASP A 70 15.97 4.70 0.62
N ALA A 71 15.23 5.49 -0.17
CA ALA A 71 15.66 6.83 -0.55
C ALA A 71 15.84 7.75 0.66
N GLU A 72 14.88 7.77 1.60
CA GLU A 72 15.00 8.54 2.84
C GLU A 72 16.20 8.08 3.68
N LEU A 73 16.40 6.77 3.82
CA LEU A 73 17.55 6.22 4.53
C LEU A 73 18.87 6.65 3.90
N ASP A 74 18.97 6.67 2.57
CA ASP A 74 20.18 7.10 1.88
C ASP A 74 20.45 8.59 2.06
N THR A 75 19.42 9.44 2.07
CA THR A 75 19.59 10.87 2.42
C THR A 75 20.10 11.05 3.84
N ILE A 76 19.55 10.30 4.80
CA ILE A 76 19.97 10.34 6.21
C ILE A 76 21.40 9.81 6.37
N LYS A 77 21.74 8.69 5.71
CA LYS A 77 23.12 8.16 5.69
C LYS A 77 24.10 9.19 5.15
N ALA A 78 23.75 9.90 4.08
CA ALA A 78 24.60 10.95 3.52
C ALA A 78 24.80 12.12 4.51
N MET A 79 23.76 12.50 5.26
CA MET A 79 23.87 13.51 6.32
C MET A 79 24.71 13.03 7.50
N LEU A 80 24.56 11.77 7.92
CA LEU A 80 25.23 11.20 9.09
C LEU A 80 26.71 10.88 8.84
N LEU A 81 27.02 10.29 7.68
CA LEU A 81 28.39 9.92 7.33
C LEU A 81 29.20 11.13 6.85
N GLY A 82 28.52 12.22 6.49
CA GLY A 82 29.10 13.37 5.83
C GLY A 82 29.63 12.97 4.46
N THR A 83 29.18 13.66 3.41
CA THR A 83 30.10 13.85 2.28
C THR A 83 31.41 14.37 2.86
N PRO A 84 32.59 13.75 2.61
CA PRO A 84 33.84 14.42 2.92
C PRO A 84 33.75 15.76 2.20
N ALA A 85 33.69 16.84 2.99
CA ALA A 85 33.71 18.18 2.45
C ALA A 85 34.94 18.23 1.56
N ALA A 86 34.74 18.28 0.24
CA ALA A 86 35.80 18.58 -0.69
C ALA A 86 36.32 19.94 -0.26
N ALA A 87 37.41 19.92 0.49
CA ALA A 87 38.08 21.08 1.03
C ALA A 87 38.66 21.87 -0.14
N THR A 88 37.89 22.77 -0.73
CA THR A 88 38.45 23.80 -1.60
C THR A 88 37.72 25.13 -1.47
N LYS A 89 38.38 25.99 -0.70
CA LYS A 89 38.55 27.44 -0.87
C LYS A 89 37.39 28.34 -0.43
N THR A 90 37.57 28.80 0.80
CA THR A 90 37.49 30.22 1.18
C THR A 90 37.45 31.19 -0.02
N THR A 91 36.30 31.83 -0.22
CA THR A 91 36.28 33.23 -0.66
C THR A 91 35.23 34.00 0.14
N SER A 92 35.79 34.90 0.93
CA SER A 92 35.21 35.95 1.74
C SER A 92 34.19 36.84 1.01
N ALA A 93 33.14 37.20 1.76
CA ALA A 93 32.39 38.45 1.77
C ALA A 93 31.61 38.92 0.51
N GLN A 94 30.29 39.08 0.67
CA GLN A 94 29.70 40.43 0.62
C GLN A 94 28.35 40.48 1.35
N ARG A 95 28.31 41.33 2.38
CA ARG A 95 27.07 41.76 3.05
C ARG A 95 26.37 42.75 2.12
N THR A 96 25.11 42.51 1.80
CA THR A 96 24.18 43.58 1.43
C THR A 96 22.88 43.40 2.20
N ASN A 97 22.70 44.30 3.17
CA ASN A 97 21.42 44.61 3.80
C ASN A 97 20.39 44.97 2.74
N VAL A 98 19.29 44.23 2.66
CA VAL A 98 18.03 44.79 2.16
C VAL A 98 16.95 44.48 3.19
N SER A 99 16.72 45.49 4.01
CA SER A 99 15.57 45.63 4.89
C SER A 99 14.37 46.05 4.05
N SER A 100 13.30 45.25 4.01
CA SER A 100 11.94 45.80 3.89
C SER A 100 10.85 44.76 4.15
N ARG A 101 10.09 45.06 5.22
CA ARG A 101 8.62 44.95 5.34
C ARG A 101 7.98 43.58 5.47
N VAL A 102 7.81 43.22 6.74
CA VAL A 102 6.51 42.93 7.40
C VAL A 102 5.28 43.10 6.51
N ALA A 103 4.52 42.01 6.34
CA ALA A 103 3.06 42.03 6.45
C ALA A 103 2.56 40.63 6.85
N HIS A 104 2.24 40.48 8.13
CA HIS A 104 1.42 39.39 8.62
C HIS A 104 0.04 39.43 7.95
N ARG A 105 -0.44 38.29 7.44
CA ARG A 105 -1.88 38.01 7.41
C ARG A 105 -2.17 36.51 7.42
N ARG A 106 -2.63 36.04 8.57
CA ARG A 106 -3.41 34.83 8.85
C ARG A 106 -4.55 35.30 9.78
N PRO A 107 -5.69 34.61 9.99
CA PRO A 107 -6.46 33.59 9.23
C PRO A 107 -7.88 34.11 8.87
N SER A 108 -8.73 33.32 8.20
CA SER A 108 -10.18 33.32 8.44
C SER A 108 -10.85 32.04 7.92
N ALA A 109 -11.99 31.68 8.49
CA ALA A 109 -12.50 30.34 8.70
C ALA A 109 -13.67 29.89 7.77
N ALA A 110 -13.73 28.56 7.55
CA ALA A 110 -14.93 27.68 7.55
C ALA A 110 -16.02 27.83 6.44
N PRO A 111 -17.06 26.94 6.38
CA PRO A 111 -17.32 26.05 5.24
C PRO A 111 -18.63 26.39 4.48
N ALA A 112 -18.73 26.00 3.20
CA ALA A 112 -19.98 26.07 2.45
C ALA A 112 -20.59 24.67 2.28
N LEU A 113 -21.58 24.40 3.14
CA LEU A 113 -22.67 23.45 2.98
C LEU A 113 -23.47 23.81 1.72
N ILE A 114 -23.66 22.88 0.78
CA ILE A 114 -24.75 22.95 -0.21
C ILE A 114 -25.36 21.56 -0.33
N GLU A 115 -26.54 21.43 0.29
CA GLU A 115 -27.58 20.46 -0.07
C GLU A 115 -28.16 20.84 -1.43
N TYR A 116 -28.44 19.84 -2.27
CA TYR A 116 -29.77 19.54 -2.83
C TYR A 116 -29.75 18.14 -3.44
#